data_AF-A0A7X7XU65-F1
#
_entry.id   AF-A0A7X7XU65-F1
#
_cell.length_a   1.000
_cell.length_b   1.000
_cell.length_c   1.000
_cell.angle_alpha   90.00
_cell.angle_beta   90.00
_cell.angle_gamma   90.00
#
_symmetry.space_group_name_H-M   'P 1'
#
loop_
_entity.id
_entity.type
_entity.pdbx_description
1 polymer ?
#
loop_
_entity_poly.entity_id
_entity_poly.type
_entity_poly.pdbx_seq_one_letter_code
_entity_poly.pdbx_strand_id
1 'polypeptide(L)'
;MLKVILLLLSYLYGSIPFGFIFVKKKKGIDIRKVGSGNIGATNVLRIAGLSTAIISGIFDLSKGLLPVLIGRYIFHFDIYTIFFMGFSGVIGHDFSIFLGFKGGKGVAATFGVVIGLIPTVAFIEVLIFISVLALTKFVSLSSIISFLFAPFVLLIFKNYDLACLSIFLSLLGIYRHKDNINRLRYGIESKFGEKETLKETMIFNPSKENLEKIKKILENGGIGIIPTDTIYGLCANCLDKNLIKKIYKIKKRDFNKPLVLFVKNKSEIEKYAYVDDLAIKIIDRYMPGEITIVLKKKEGCPEVSLKKFDTIAFRIPNNKFVIDILNLIDFPLATTSANISKEETPQNLEGLKDIFYGIVDFIVDGGELGKTPSTVVQVIDGKVDILREGKIKKEDIFKTIS
;
A
#
# COMPACT_ATOMS: atom_id res chain seq x y z
N MET A 1 -19.54 22.00 -33.75
CA MET A 1 -19.85 22.68 -32.47
C MET A 1 -20.68 21.81 -31.53
N LEU A 2 -21.87 21.34 -31.93
CA LEU A 2 -22.75 20.51 -31.07
C LEU A 2 -22.07 19.26 -30.47
N LYS A 3 -21.35 18.47 -31.28
CA LYS A 3 -20.62 17.28 -30.81
C LYS A 3 -19.64 17.60 -29.67
N VAL A 4 -18.89 18.71 -29.80
CA VAL A 4 -17.92 19.15 -28.77
C VAL A 4 -18.63 19.54 -27.48
N ILE A 5 -19.74 20.27 -27.57
CA ILE A 5 -20.55 20.64 -26.39
C ILE A 5 -21.04 19.37 -25.68
N LEU A 6 -21.53 18.38 -26.42
CA LEU A 6 -22.03 17.13 -25.84
C LEU A 6 -20.91 16.29 -25.21
N LEU A 7 -19.70 16.29 -25.77
CA LEU A 7 -18.54 15.66 -25.13
C LEU A 7 -18.20 16.33 -23.79
N LEU A 8 -18.19 17.67 -23.75
CA LEU A 8 -17.96 18.43 -22.51
C LEU A 8 -19.05 18.16 -21.47
N LEU A 9 -20.32 18.17 -21.87
CA LEU A 9 -21.44 17.83 -20.98
C LEU A 9 -21.35 16.40 -20.46
N SER A 10 -20.90 15.46 -21.30
CA SER A 10 -20.67 14.07 -20.89
C SER A 10 -19.58 13.97 -19.83
N TYR A 11 -18.47 14.70 -19.99
CA TYR A 11 -17.41 14.79 -18.98
C TYR A 11 -17.90 15.44 -17.68
N LEU A 12 -18.66 16.53 -17.75
CA LEU A 12 -19.21 17.20 -16.58
C LEU A 12 -20.19 16.30 -15.80
N TYR A 13 -21.07 15.59 -16.52
CA TYR A 13 -21.96 14.59 -15.92
C TYR A 13 -21.16 13.44 -15.28
N GLY A 14 -20.18 12.91 -16.00
CA GLY A 14 -19.26 11.89 -15.50
C GLY A 14 -18.55 12.31 -14.22
N SER A 15 -18.21 13.60 -14.12
CA SER A 15 -17.49 14.17 -12.99
C SER A 15 -18.31 14.22 -11.69
N ILE A 16 -19.63 14.12 -11.72
CA ILE A 16 -20.47 14.21 -10.52
C ILE A 16 -20.12 13.06 -9.54
N PRO A 17 -19.60 13.33 -8.32
CA PRO A 17 -19.03 12.28 -7.48
C PRO A 17 -20.09 11.59 -6.60
N PHE A 18 -21.03 10.87 -7.21
CA PHE A 18 -22.17 10.25 -6.52
C PHE A 18 -21.80 9.38 -5.32
N GLY A 19 -20.77 8.52 -5.43
CA GLY A 19 -20.32 7.72 -4.30
C GLY A 19 -19.87 8.54 -3.10
N PHE A 20 -19.18 9.66 -3.34
CA PHE A 20 -18.83 10.62 -2.29
C PHE A 20 -20.08 11.31 -1.71
N ILE A 21 -20.98 11.79 -2.58
CA ILE A 21 -22.20 12.50 -2.16
C ILE A 21 -23.07 11.61 -1.28
N PHE A 22 -23.32 10.37 -1.71
CA PHE A 22 -24.20 9.45 -0.98
C PHE A 22 -23.60 8.98 0.34
N VAL A 23 -22.30 8.73 0.40
CA VAL A 23 -21.63 8.36 1.65
C VAL A 23 -21.63 9.54 2.61
N LYS A 24 -21.30 10.74 2.15
CA LYS A 24 -21.31 11.95 2.97
C LYS A 24 -22.71 12.23 3.52
N LYS A 25 -23.76 12.09 2.70
CA LYS A 25 -25.16 12.29 3.13
C LYS A 25 -25.61 11.24 4.16
N LYS A 26 -25.20 9.98 4.01
CA LYS A 26 -25.65 8.88 4.90
C LYS A 26 -24.85 8.76 6.19
N LYS A 27 -23.54 9.02 6.14
CA LYS A 27 -22.60 8.76 7.25
C LYS A 27 -21.92 10.01 7.80
N GLY A 28 -22.00 11.16 7.13
CA GLY A 28 -21.26 12.36 7.51
C GLY A 28 -19.74 12.28 7.30
N ILE A 29 -19.24 11.20 6.68
CA ILE A 29 -17.82 10.91 6.52
C ILE A 29 -17.36 11.24 5.09
N ASP A 30 -16.14 11.76 4.97
CA ASP A 30 -15.44 11.87 3.69
C ASP A 30 -14.87 10.51 3.29
N ILE A 31 -15.53 9.83 2.33
CA ILE A 31 -15.10 8.51 1.83
C ILE A 31 -13.66 8.48 1.29
N ARG A 32 -13.10 9.63 0.90
CA ARG A 32 -11.74 9.71 0.37
C ARG A 32 -10.67 9.54 1.45
N LYS A 33 -11.05 9.73 2.72
CA LYS A 33 -10.17 9.57 3.86
C LYS A 33 -10.24 8.18 4.48
N VAL A 34 -11.17 7.32 4.05
CA VAL A 34 -11.43 6.03 4.70
C VAL A 34 -11.42 4.85 3.71
N GLY A 35 -11.09 3.67 4.22
CA GLY A 35 -10.96 2.45 3.42
C GLY A 35 -9.88 2.60 2.34
N SER A 36 -10.23 2.26 1.10
CA SER A 36 -9.31 2.44 -0.04
C SER A 36 -9.14 3.90 -0.51
N GLY A 37 -9.88 4.85 0.08
CA GLY A 37 -9.95 6.24 -0.38
C GLY A 37 -10.67 6.43 -1.73
N ASN A 38 -11.11 5.34 -2.38
CA ASN A 38 -11.81 5.38 -3.66
C ASN A 38 -13.32 5.59 -3.48
N ILE A 39 -13.97 6.30 -4.41
CA ILE A 39 -15.41 6.56 -4.35
C ILE A 39 -16.28 5.44 -4.97
N GLY A 40 -15.66 4.38 -5.52
CA GLY A 40 -16.36 3.31 -6.21
C GLY A 40 -17.17 2.39 -5.29
N ALA A 41 -18.11 1.65 -5.90
CA ALA A 41 -19.12 0.84 -5.22
C ALA A 41 -18.56 -0.15 -4.17
N THR A 42 -17.39 -0.75 -4.40
CA THR A 42 -16.78 -1.67 -3.43
C THR A 42 -16.39 -0.97 -2.12
N ASN A 43 -15.83 0.25 -2.19
CA ASN A 43 -15.50 1.01 -0.99
C ASN A 43 -16.77 1.54 -0.31
N VAL A 44 -17.74 2.00 -1.12
CA VAL A 44 -19.06 2.42 -0.63
C VAL A 44 -19.77 1.29 0.11
N LEU A 45 -19.72 0.05 -0.39
CA LEU A 45 -20.30 -1.12 0.25
C LEU A 45 -19.73 -1.33 1.65
N ARG A 46 -18.40 -1.22 1.78
CA ARG A 46 -17.68 -1.41 3.04
C ARG A 46 -18.03 -0.33 4.07
N ILE A 47 -18.23 0.92 3.64
CA ILE A 47 -18.40 2.08 4.54
C ILE A 47 -19.87 2.40 4.83
N ALA A 48 -20.71 2.41 3.80
CA ALA A 48 -22.08 2.89 3.85
C ALA A 48 -23.12 1.77 3.65
N GLY A 49 -22.68 0.53 3.40
CA GLY A 49 -23.54 -0.64 3.27
C GLY A 49 -24.12 -0.83 1.86
N LEU A 50 -24.80 -1.96 1.68
CA LEU A 50 -25.24 -2.47 0.36
C LEU A 50 -26.17 -1.51 -0.39
N SER A 51 -27.16 -0.93 0.29
CA SER A 51 -28.11 -0.03 -0.36
C SER A 51 -27.43 1.20 -0.98
N THR A 52 -26.43 1.76 -0.29
CA THR A 52 -25.68 2.92 -0.80
C THR A 52 -24.72 2.53 -1.92
N ALA A 53 -24.13 1.34 -1.85
CA ALA A 53 -23.27 0.82 -2.90
C ALA A 53 -24.04 0.58 -4.21
N ILE A 54 -25.24 0.00 -4.12
CA ILE A 54 -26.11 -0.23 -5.28
C ILE A 54 -26.49 1.10 -5.92
N ILE A 55 -26.99 2.05 -5.14
CA ILE A 55 -27.41 3.36 -5.67
C ILE A 55 -26.21 4.09 -6.30
N SER A 56 -25.05 4.12 -5.63
CA SER A 56 -23.83 4.69 -6.21
C SER A 56 -23.44 4.00 -7.52
N GLY A 57 -23.50 2.67 -7.56
CA GLY A 57 -23.16 1.88 -8.73
C GLY A 57 -24.07 2.16 -9.93
N ILE A 58 -25.38 2.32 -9.70
CA ILE A 58 -26.35 2.69 -10.75
C ILE A 58 -26.01 4.06 -11.35
N PHE A 59 -25.76 5.06 -10.50
CA PHE A 59 -25.39 6.38 -10.97
C PHE A 59 -24.02 6.38 -11.66
N ASP A 60 -23.05 5.62 -11.16
CA ASP A 60 -21.75 5.50 -11.83
C ASP A 60 -21.85 4.80 -13.18
N LEU A 61 -22.71 3.78 -13.31
CA LEU A 61 -23.01 3.12 -14.59
C LEU A 61 -23.66 4.09 -15.57
N SER A 62 -24.60 4.90 -15.09
CA SER A 62 -25.31 5.88 -15.93
C SER A 62 -24.38 6.90 -16.60
N LYS A 63 -23.21 7.18 -16.01
CA LYS A 63 -22.23 8.14 -16.55
C LYS A 63 -21.65 7.72 -17.90
N GLY A 64 -21.50 6.43 -18.13
CA GLY A 64 -21.12 5.93 -19.45
C GLY A 64 -22.33 5.63 -20.34
N LEU A 65 -23.42 5.14 -19.75
CA LEU A 65 -24.60 4.72 -20.50
C LEU A 65 -25.39 5.89 -21.10
N LEU A 66 -25.71 6.92 -20.31
CA LEU A 66 -26.58 8.02 -20.77
C LEU A 66 -25.97 8.80 -21.94
N PRO A 67 -24.68 9.20 -21.93
CA PRO A 67 -24.08 9.83 -23.10
C PRO A 67 -24.21 8.99 -24.37
N VAL A 68 -24.00 7.67 -24.25
CA VAL A 68 -24.12 6.74 -25.39
C VAL A 68 -25.56 6.68 -25.91
N LEU A 69 -26.55 6.54 -25.02
CA LEU A 69 -27.97 6.50 -25.41
C LEU A 69 -28.43 7.82 -26.05
N ILE A 70 -28.00 8.96 -25.50
CA ILE A 70 -28.32 10.29 -26.04
C ILE A 70 -27.72 10.43 -27.44
N GLY A 71 -26.44 10.10 -27.62
CA GLY A 71 -25.78 10.16 -28.92
C GLY A 71 -26.42 9.24 -29.96
N ARG A 72 -26.84 8.03 -29.55
CA ARG A 72 -27.43 7.01 -30.42
C ARG A 72 -28.88 7.30 -30.82
N TYR A 73 -29.74 7.58 -29.84
CA TYR A 73 -31.20 7.60 -30.04
C TYR A 73 -31.79 8.99 -30.20
N ILE A 74 -31.12 10.04 -29.71
CA ILE A 74 -31.60 11.42 -29.85
C ILE A 74 -30.93 12.11 -31.03
N PHE A 75 -29.60 11.98 -31.13
CA PHE A 75 -28.82 12.70 -32.15
C PHE A 75 -28.40 11.83 -33.34
N HIS A 76 -28.57 10.51 -33.27
CA HIS A 76 -28.23 9.56 -34.32
C HIS A 76 -26.80 9.71 -34.87
N PHE A 77 -25.82 9.92 -33.99
CA PHE A 77 -24.44 10.11 -34.40
C PHE A 77 -23.76 8.81 -34.85
N ASP A 78 -22.62 8.96 -35.52
CA ASP A 78 -21.73 7.85 -35.87
C ASP A 78 -21.14 7.17 -34.61
N ILE A 79 -20.68 5.93 -34.80
CA ILE A 79 -20.20 5.07 -33.71
C ILE A 79 -19.02 5.67 -32.94
N TYR A 80 -18.13 6.40 -33.63
CA TYR A 80 -16.96 7.04 -33.01
C TYR A 80 -17.41 8.17 -32.08
N THR A 81 -18.33 9.02 -32.55
CA THR A 81 -18.88 10.12 -31.74
C THR A 81 -19.60 9.58 -30.50
N ILE A 82 -20.45 8.56 -30.67
CA ILE A 82 -21.18 7.92 -29.56
C ILE A 82 -20.20 7.33 -28.54
N PHE A 83 -19.16 6.62 -29.01
CA PHE A 83 -18.12 6.08 -28.16
C PHE A 83 -17.41 7.17 -27.36
N PHE A 84 -16.97 8.26 -28.01
CA PHE A 84 -16.26 9.34 -27.33
C PHE A 84 -17.14 10.11 -26.34
N MET A 85 -18.46 10.17 -26.55
CA MET A 85 -19.41 10.67 -25.54
C MET A 85 -19.40 9.79 -24.29
N GLY A 86 -19.51 8.46 -24.46
CA GLY A 86 -19.40 7.52 -23.35
C GLY A 86 -18.03 7.59 -22.65
N PHE A 87 -16.95 7.58 -23.43
CA PHE A 87 -15.57 7.68 -22.94
C PHE A 87 -15.32 8.98 -22.17
N SER A 88 -15.86 10.11 -22.62
CA SER A 88 -15.80 11.39 -21.89
C SER A 88 -16.47 11.29 -20.52
N GLY A 89 -17.60 10.58 -20.42
CA GLY A 89 -18.25 10.27 -19.15
C GLY A 89 -17.39 9.41 -18.21
N VAL A 90 -16.67 8.41 -18.76
CA VAL A 90 -15.71 7.59 -18.00
C VAL A 90 -14.54 8.43 -17.50
N ILE A 91 -13.95 9.28 -18.36
CA ILE A 91 -12.88 10.20 -17.96
C ILE A 91 -13.36 11.12 -16.83
N GLY A 92 -14.58 11.66 -16.93
CA GLY A 92 -15.17 12.46 -15.87
C GLY A 92 -15.25 11.71 -14.54
N HIS A 93 -15.66 10.44 -14.56
CA HIS A 93 -15.71 9.61 -13.36
C HIS A 93 -14.32 9.33 -12.77
N ASP A 94 -13.32 9.07 -13.60
CA ASP A 94 -11.95 8.72 -13.17
C ASP A 94 -11.13 9.94 -12.73
N PHE A 95 -11.37 11.09 -13.37
CA PHE A 95 -10.67 12.36 -13.19
C PHE A 95 -11.67 13.50 -13.01
N SER A 96 -12.46 13.41 -11.94
CA SER A 96 -13.52 14.37 -11.65
C SER A 96 -12.96 15.75 -11.32
N ILE A 97 -13.45 16.77 -12.04
CA ILE A 97 -13.12 18.17 -11.74
C ILE A 97 -13.56 18.59 -10.33
N PHE A 98 -14.66 18.01 -9.82
CA PHE A 98 -15.18 18.30 -8.48
C PHE A 98 -14.37 17.66 -7.35
N LEU A 99 -13.44 16.75 -7.69
CA LEU A 99 -12.57 16.06 -6.73
C LEU A 99 -11.08 16.34 -6.99
N GLY A 100 -10.76 17.45 -7.68
CA GLY A 100 -9.37 17.83 -7.99
C GLY A 100 -8.69 16.85 -8.92
N PHE A 101 -9.41 16.40 -9.96
CA PHE A 101 -8.97 15.41 -10.96
C PHE A 101 -8.62 14.04 -10.37
N LYS A 102 -9.18 13.73 -9.19
CA LYS A 102 -9.20 12.39 -8.60
C LYS A 102 -10.61 11.81 -8.74
N GLY A 103 -10.75 10.49 -8.68
CA GLY A 103 -12.03 9.86 -8.98
C GLY A 103 -12.02 8.36 -8.82
N GLY A 104 -12.98 7.69 -9.46
CA GLY A 104 -13.12 6.24 -9.42
C GLY A 104 -12.13 5.50 -10.31
N LYS A 105 -12.46 4.25 -10.62
CA LYS A 105 -11.67 3.34 -11.48
C LYS A 105 -12.39 2.94 -12.77
N GLY A 106 -13.51 3.59 -13.06
CA GLY A 106 -14.18 3.47 -14.34
C GLY A 106 -14.92 2.15 -14.61
N VAL A 107 -14.95 1.18 -13.69
CA VAL A 107 -15.56 -0.15 -13.95
C VAL A 107 -17.04 -0.03 -14.33
N ALA A 108 -17.87 0.53 -13.44
CA ALA A 108 -19.31 0.66 -13.71
C ALA A 108 -19.60 1.61 -14.88
N ALA A 109 -18.88 2.74 -14.96
CA ALA A 109 -19.05 3.71 -16.04
C ALA A 109 -18.70 3.09 -17.40
N THR A 110 -17.58 2.39 -17.51
CA THR A 110 -17.18 1.67 -18.73
C THR A 110 -18.19 0.59 -19.09
N PHE A 111 -18.65 -0.17 -18.10
CA PHE A 111 -19.70 -1.16 -18.33
C PHE A 111 -20.98 -0.53 -18.89
N GLY A 112 -21.34 0.67 -18.41
CA GLY A 112 -22.43 1.47 -18.98
C GLY A 112 -22.22 1.84 -20.46
N VAL A 113 -20.99 2.20 -20.86
CA VAL A 113 -20.65 2.44 -22.26
C VAL A 113 -20.86 1.17 -23.09
N VAL A 114 -20.36 0.03 -22.62
CA VAL A 114 -20.47 -1.26 -23.34
C VAL A 114 -21.94 -1.70 -23.46
N ILE A 115 -22.76 -1.55 -22.42
CA ILE A 115 -24.21 -1.79 -22.49
C ILE A 115 -24.85 -0.92 -23.57
N GLY A 116 -24.55 0.38 -23.55
CA GLY A 116 -25.15 1.34 -24.48
C GLY A 116 -24.76 1.08 -25.94
N LEU A 117 -23.55 0.55 -26.17
CA LEU A 117 -23.03 0.25 -27.51
C LEU A 117 -23.48 -1.13 -28.01
N ILE A 118 -23.28 -2.18 -27.20
CA ILE A 118 -23.46 -3.58 -27.59
C ILE A 118 -23.82 -4.48 -26.38
N PRO A 119 -25.12 -4.62 -26.04
CA PRO A 119 -25.58 -5.36 -24.86
C PRO A 119 -25.12 -6.83 -24.78
N THR A 120 -24.94 -7.50 -25.93
CA THR A 120 -24.47 -8.89 -25.98
C THR A 120 -23.05 -9.05 -25.46
N VAL A 121 -22.15 -8.12 -25.80
CA VAL A 121 -20.77 -8.11 -25.30
C VAL A 121 -20.77 -7.75 -23.81
N ALA A 122 -21.60 -6.80 -23.38
CA ALA A 122 -21.75 -6.49 -21.96
C ALA A 122 -22.15 -7.73 -21.13
N PHE A 123 -23.07 -8.56 -21.63
CA PHE A 123 -23.45 -9.79 -20.97
C PHE A 123 -22.28 -10.78 -20.83
N ILE A 124 -21.47 -10.95 -21.89
CA ILE A 124 -20.29 -11.82 -21.86
C ILE A 124 -19.24 -11.28 -20.87
N GLU A 125 -19.01 -9.97 -20.84
CA GLU A 125 -18.10 -9.34 -19.88
C GLU A 125 -18.53 -9.59 -18.43
N VAL A 126 -19.84 -9.58 -18.14
CA VAL A 126 -20.35 -9.95 -16.80
C VAL A 126 -20.04 -11.41 -16.48
N LEU A 127 -20.17 -12.32 -17.44
CA LEU A 127 -19.82 -13.72 -17.22
C LEU A 127 -18.32 -13.87 -16.92
N ILE A 128 -17.44 -13.23 -17.70
CA ILE A 128 -16.00 -13.22 -17.46
C ILE A 128 -15.69 -12.68 -16.06
N PHE A 129 -16.28 -11.53 -15.71
CA PHE A 129 -16.10 -10.91 -14.40
C PHE A 129 -16.51 -11.85 -13.25
N ILE A 130 -17.71 -12.44 -13.33
CA ILE A 130 -18.26 -13.33 -12.30
C ILE A 130 -17.43 -14.60 -12.20
N SER A 131 -17.02 -15.20 -13.31
CA SER A 131 -16.16 -16.39 -13.31
C SER A 131 -14.83 -16.13 -12.61
N VAL A 132 -14.14 -15.04 -12.94
CA VAL A 132 -12.88 -14.68 -12.27
C VAL A 132 -13.12 -14.36 -10.79
N LEU A 133 -14.24 -13.70 -10.46
CA LEU A 133 -14.57 -13.34 -9.08
C LEU A 133 -14.84 -14.60 -8.24
N ALA A 134 -15.57 -15.56 -8.78
CA ALA A 134 -15.88 -16.82 -8.11
C ALA A 134 -14.61 -17.65 -7.83
N LEU A 135 -13.67 -17.68 -8.77
CA LEU A 135 -12.42 -18.44 -8.65
C LEU A 135 -11.41 -17.77 -7.70
N THR A 136 -11.26 -16.45 -7.78
CA THR A 136 -10.15 -15.74 -7.12
C THR A 136 -10.57 -14.96 -5.88
N LYS A 137 -11.86 -14.62 -5.78
CA LYS A 137 -12.44 -13.70 -4.80
C LYS A 137 -11.86 -12.28 -4.88
N PHE A 138 -11.19 -11.87 -5.95
CA PHE A 138 -10.66 -10.50 -6.10
C PHE A 138 -11.46 -9.68 -7.13
N VAL A 139 -12.21 -8.67 -6.66
CA VAL A 139 -12.98 -7.76 -7.54
C VAL A 139 -12.07 -7.00 -8.51
N SER A 140 -10.89 -6.57 -8.04
CA SER A 140 -9.93 -5.85 -8.86
C SER A 140 -9.37 -6.71 -9.98
N LEU A 141 -9.02 -7.97 -9.69
CA LEU A 141 -8.56 -8.90 -10.70
C LEU A 141 -9.66 -9.21 -11.74
N SER A 142 -10.90 -9.44 -11.29
CA SER A 142 -12.04 -9.61 -12.20
C SER A 142 -12.23 -8.42 -13.14
N SER A 143 -12.10 -7.20 -12.62
CA SER A 143 -12.21 -5.97 -13.42
C SER A 143 -11.09 -5.87 -14.46
N ILE A 144 -9.84 -6.11 -14.05
CA ILE A 144 -8.66 -6.06 -14.93
C ILE A 144 -8.78 -7.09 -16.06
N ILE A 145 -9.19 -8.33 -15.74
CA ILE A 145 -9.38 -9.37 -16.74
C ILE A 145 -10.51 -9.02 -17.70
N SER A 146 -11.62 -8.46 -17.22
CA SER A 146 -12.72 -8.01 -18.09
C SER A 146 -12.24 -6.92 -19.07
N PHE A 147 -11.52 -5.90 -18.57
CA PHE A 147 -10.92 -4.88 -19.44
C PHE A 147 -9.96 -5.48 -20.48
N LEU A 148 -9.14 -6.46 -20.09
CA LEU A 148 -8.20 -7.11 -21.01
C LEU A 148 -8.92 -7.90 -22.10
N PHE A 149 -10.02 -8.58 -21.78
CA PHE A 149 -10.74 -9.46 -22.70
C PHE A 149 -11.77 -8.74 -23.59
N ALA A 150 -12.24 -7.55 -23.20
CA ALA A 150 -13.19 -6.75 -23.99
C ALA A 150 -12.85 -6.62 -25.50
N PRO A 151 -11.63 -6.23 -25.92
CA PRO A 151 -11.28 -6.17 -27.34
C PRO A 151 -11.36 -7.55 -28.03
N PHE A 152 -10.96 -8.62 -27.35
CA PHE A 152 -11.00 -9.98 -27.91
C PHE A 152 -12.44 -10.48 -28.09
N VAL A 153 -13.32 -10.20 -27.13
CA VAL A 153 -14.76 -10.51 -27.28
C VAL A 153 -15.31 -9.79 -28.50
N LEU A 154 -15.01 -8.50 -28.69
CA LEU A 154 -15.46 -7.73 -29.86
C LEU A 154 -14.93 -8.28 -31.20
N LEU A 155 -13.69 -8.79 -31.22
CA LEU A 155 -13.13 -9.46 -32.40
C LEU A 155 -13.89 -10.75 -32.76
N ILE A 156 -14.34 -11.53 -31.78
CA ILE A 156 -15.17 -12.73 -32.02
C ILE A 156 -16.49 -12.36 -32.71
N PHE A 157 -17.08 -11.23 -32.32
CA PHE A 157 -18.28 -10.67 -32.97
C PHE A 157 -17.97 -9.95 -34.30
N LYS A 158 -16.71 -9.97 -34.76
CA LYS A 158 -16.25 -9.29 -35.99
C LYS A 158 -16.54 -7.79 -36.00
N ASN A 159 -16.58 -7.14 -34.83
CA ASN A 159 -16.78 -5.70 -34.70
C ASN A 159 -15.45 -4.98 -34.51
N TYR A 160 -14.70 -4.82 -35.61
CA TYR A 160 -13.32 -4.33 -35.59
C TYR A 160 -13.19 -2.88 -35.10
N ASP A 161 -14.14 -2.02 -35.45
CA ASP A 161 -14.16 -0.62 -35.00
C ASP A 161 -14.29 -0.53 -33.48
N LEU A 162 -15.29 -1.22 -32.90
CA LEU A 162 -15.46 -1.24 -31.46
C LEU A 162 -14.31 -1.96 -30.76
N ALA A 163 -13.73 -3.01 -31.36
CA ALA A 163 -12.55 -3.66 -30.81
C ALA A 163 -11.40 -2.65 -30.66
N CYS A 164 -11.10 -1.86 -31.70
CA CYS A 164 -10.09 -0.81 -31.65
C CYS A 164 -10.43 0.27 -30.60
N LEU A 165 -11.67 0.73 -30.56
CA LEU A 165 -12.11 1.74 -29.60
C LEU A 165 -12.06 1.23 -28.15
N SER A 166 -12.38 -0.05 -27.92
CA SER A 166 -12.35 -0.65 -26.59
C SER A 166 -10.96 -0.66 -25.97
N ILE A 167 -9.88 -0.67 -26.77
CA ILE A 167 -8.50 -0.58 -26.27
C ILE A 167 -8.30 0.69 -25.43
N PHE A 168 -8.92 1.83 -25.80
CA PHE A 168 -8.82 3.06 -25.01
C PHE A 168 -9.45 2.90 -23.61
N LEU A 169 -10.62 2.26 -23.52
CA LEU A 169 -11.28 1.95 -22.26
C LEU A 169 -10.49 0.92 -21.45
N SER A 170 -9.94 -0.09 -22.10
CA SER A 170 -9.12 -1.14 -21.46
C SER A 170 -7.84 -0.56 -20.87
N LEU A 171 -7.10 0.24 -21.62
CA LEU A 171 -5.87 0.89 -21.15
C LEU A 171 -6.16 1.84 -19.99
N LEU A 172 -7.21 2.66 -20.09
CA LEU A 172 -7.64 3.54 -19.00
C LEU A 172 -8.01 2.71 -17.76
N GLY A 173 -8.88 1.71 -17.91
CA GLY A 173 -9.31 0.84 -16.84
C GLY A 173 -8.14 0.16 -16.12
N ILE A 174 -7.20 -0.43 -16.86
CA ILE A 174 -6.00 -1.08 -16.30
C ILE A 174 -5.11 -0.06 -15.59
N TYR A 175 -4.88 1.12 -16.20
CA TYR A 175 -4.11 2.20 -15.57
C TYR A 175 -4.71 2.63 -14.23
N ARG A 176 -6.04 2.77 -14.15
CA ARG A 176 -6.75 3.10 -12.90
C ARG A 176 -6.66 2.02 -11.83
N HIS A 177 -6.26 0.80 -12.20
CA HIS A 177 -6.05 -0.31 -11.28
C HIS A 177 -4.58 -0.50 -10.85
N LYS A 178 -3.67 0.42 -11.17
CA LYS A 178 -2.24 0.34 -10.77
C LYS A 178 -2.03 0.01 -9.29
N ASP A 179 -2.80 0.62 -8.39
CA ASP A 179 -2.69 0.38 -6.95
C ASP A 179 -3.18 -1.03 -6.57
N ASN A 180 -4.22 -1.53 -7.24
CA ASN A 180 -4.67 -2.91 -7.05
C ASN A 180 -3.68 -3.91 -7.61
N ILE A 181 -3.06 -3.63 -8.76
CA ILE A 181 -2.04 -4.48 -9.34
C ILE A 181 -0.86 -4.58 -8.37
N ASN A 182 -0.45 -3.47 -7.77
CA ASN A 182 0.56 -3.45 -6.70
C ASN A 182 0.10 -4.31 -5.51
N ARG A 183 -1.11 -4.11 -4.98
CA ARG A 183 -1.63 -4.92 -3.86
C ARG A 183 -1.77 -6.41 -4.18
N LEU A 184 -2.17 -6.77 -5.41
CA LEU A 184 -2.25 -8.15 -5.90
C LEU A 184 -0.86 -8.76 -5.99
N ARG A 185 0.08 -8.06 -6.63
CA ARG A 185 1.50 -8.43 -6.66
C ARG A 185 1.99 -8.68 -5.26
N TYR A 186 1.64 -7.81 -4.29
CA TYR A 186 2.07 -7.91 -2.90
C TYR A 186 1.32 -8.93 -2.03
N GLY A 187 0.24 -9.56 -2.52
CA GLY A 187 -0.54 -10.53 -1.75
C GLY A 187 -1.32 -9.91 -0.58
N ILE A 188 -1.67 -8.64 -0.71
CA ILE A 188 -2.35 -7.81 0.30
C ILE A 188 -3.67 -7.21 -0.20
N GLU A 189 -4.06 -7.49 -1.45
CA GLU A 189 -5.37 -7.10 -1.96
C GLU A 189 -6.47 -7.80 -1.14
N SER A 190 -7.50 -7.06 -0.72
CA SER A 190 -8.60 -7.60 0.07
C SER A 190 -9.54 -8.44 -0.81
N LYS A 191 -9.94 -9.62 -0.31
CA LYS A 191 -10.92 -10.46 -1.01
C LYS A 191 -12.33 -9.88 -0.89
N PHE A 192 -13.19 -10.24 -1.83
CA PHE A 192 -14.60 -9.91 -1.79
C PHE A 192 -15.25 -10.54 -0.54
N GLY A 193 -16.01 -9.73 0.19
CA GLY A 193 -16.65 -10.14 1.45
C GLY A 193 -15.74 -10.12 2.68
N GLU A 194 -14.42 -9.95 2.54
CA GLU A 194 -13.56 -9.70 3.69
C GLU A 194 -13.91 -8.32 4.29
N LYS A 195 -14.27 -8.32 5.58
CA LYS A 195 -14.32 -7.09 6.36
C LYS A 195 -12.90 -6.57 6.47
N GLU A 196 -12.60 -5.53 5.72
CA GLU A 196 -11.41 -4.73 5.95
C GLU A 196 -11.53 -4.21 7.38
N THR A 197 -10.65 -4.68 8.27
CA THR A 197 -10.48 -4.00 9.56
C THR A 197 -9.94 -2.64 9.18
N LEU A 198 -10.84 -1.64 9.18
CA LEU A 198 -10.56 -0.25 8.92
C LEU A 198 -9.46 0.21 9.88
N LYS A 199 -8.21 0.07 9.48
CA LYS A 199 -7.11 0.80 10.08
C LYS A 199 -6.57 1.70 8.98
N GLU A 200 -7.13 2.90 8.92
CA GLU A 200 -6.47 4.03 8.28
C GLU A 200 -5.07 4.11 8.91
N THR A 201 -4.03 4.07 8.07
CA THR A 201 -2.66 4.22 8.58
C THR A 201 -2.53 5.59 9.20
N MET A 202 -2.33 5.65 10.51
CA MET A 202 -2.22 6.91 11.23
C MET A 202 -0.88 7.57 10.88
N ILE A 203 -0.92 8.82 10.43
CA ILE A 203 0.30 9.59 10.15
C ILE A 203 0.60 10.47 11.35
N PHE A 204 1.79 10.31 11.92
CA PHE A 204 2.26 11.09 13.05
C PHE A 204 3.50 11.90 12.67
N ASN A 205 3.63 13.09 13.24
CA ASN A 205 4.90 13.79 13.33
C ASN A 205 5.67 13.32 14.59
N PRO A 206 7.01 13.37 14.60
CA PRO A 206 7.86 12.93 15.72
C PRO A 206 7.79 13.93 16.88
N SER A 207 6.68 13.92 17.60
CA SER A 207 6.41 14.79 18.76
C SER A 207 6.22 13.95 20.02
N LYS A 208 6.47 14.57 21.19
CA LYS A 208 6.23 13.92 22.49
C LYS A 208 4.77 13.50 22.69
N GLU A 209 3.81 14.29 22.19
CA GLU A 209 2.38 13.98 22.28
C GLU A 209 2.01 12.66 21.58
N ASN A 210 2.68 12.37 20.45
CA ASN A 210 2.39 11.18 19.66
C ASN A 210 3.05 9.91 20.19
N LEU A 211 4.06 10.02 21.06
CA LEU A 211 4.74 8.86 21.66
C LEU A 211 3.75 7.95 22.41
N GLU A 212 2.87 8.52 23.23
CA GLU A 212 1.89 7.75 23.99
C GLU A 212 0.86 7.04 23.10
N LYS A 213 0.46 7.68 22.00
CA LYS A 213 -0.45 7.07 21.01
C LYS A 213 0.24 5.89 20.33
N ILE A 214 1.49 6.07 19.93
CA ILE A 214 2.29 5.04 19.25
C ILE A 214 2.64 3.88 20.18
N LYS A 215 2.99 4.16 21.44
CA LYS A 215 3.16 3.16 22.49
C LYS A 215 1.94 2.25 22.58
N LYS A 216 0.75 2.83 22.74
CA LYS A 216 -0.51 2.07 22.80
C LYS A 216 -0.74 1.25 21.54
N ILE A 217 -0.41 1.77 20.35
CA ILE A 217 -0.54 1.01 19.10
C ILE A 217 0.40 -0.21 19.11
N LEU A 218 1.66 -0.03 19.50
CA LEU A 218 2.65 -1.11 19.57
C LEU A 218 2.30 -2.17 20.63
N GLU A 219 1.84 -1.76 21.80
CA GLU A 219 1.37 -2.64 22.88
C GLU A 219 0.16 -3.48 22.45
N ASN A 220 -0.74 -2.90 21.65
CA ASN A 220 -1.91 -3.58 21.08
C ASN A 220 -1.60 -4.38 19.79
N GLY A 221 -0.32 -4.67 19.52
CA GLY A 221 0.10 -5.47 18.38
C GLY A 221 0.04 -4.75 17.03
N GLY A 222 0.26 -3.43 17.02
CA GLY A 222 0.41 -2.65 15.80
C GLY A 222 1.78 -2.81 15.15
N ILE A 223 1.81 -2.60 13.83
CA ILE A 223 3.02 -2.47 13.01
C ILE A 223 3.08 -1.04 12.51
N GLY A 224 4.24 -0.43 12.55
CA GLY A 224 4.40 0.91 12.01
C GLY A 224 5.74 1.17 11.37
N ILE A 225 5.87 2.37 10.83
CA ILE A 225 7.11 2.86 10.23
C ILE A 225 7.61 4.03 11.05
N ILE A 226 8.89 3.98 11.44
CA ILE A 226 9.56 5.00 12.24
C ILE A 226 10.79 5.56 11.49
N PRO A 227 11.09 6.86 11.61
CA PRO A 227 12.32 7.43 11.09
C PRO A 227 13.51 6.98 11.95
N THR A 228 14.67 6.79 11.34
CA THR A 228 15.93 6.56 12.06
C THR A 228 16.99 7.55 11.60
N ASP A 229 18.16 7.50 12.21
CA ASP A 229 19.38 8.20 11.79
C ASP A 229 19.94 7.74 10.43
N THR A 230 19.46 6.61 9.88
CA THR A 230 19.88 6.13 8.55
C THR A 230 18.76 6.19 7.52
N ILE A 231 17.75 5.33 7.68
CA ILE A 231 16.64 5.13 6.75
C ILE A 231 15.36 4.84 7.55
N TYR A 232 14.18 4.93 6.92
CA TYR A 232 12.95 4.51 7.58
C TYR A 232 12.98 3.02 7.94
N GLY A 233 12.44 2.68 9.11
CA GLY A 233 12.35 1.32 9.62
C GLY A 233 10.89 0.87 9.80
N LEU A 234 10.55 -0.31 9.28
CA LEU A 234 9.32 -1.03 9.62
C LEU A 234 9.54 -1.75 10.95
N CYS A 235 8.68 -1.52 11.93
CA CYS A 235 8.82 -2.02 13.30
C CYS A 235 7.54 -2.63 13.87
N ALA A 236 7.70 -3.57 14.79
CA ALA A 236 6.64 -4.11 15.64
C ALA A 236 7.23 -4.63 16.96
N ASN A 237 6.35 -4.99 17.91
CA ASN A 237 6.74 -5.68 19.13
C ASN A 237 7.46 -7.01 18.80
N CYS A 238 8.69 -7.19 19.31
CA CYS A 238 9.49 -8.38 19.02
C CYS A 238 8.98 -9.66 19.69
N LEU A 239 8.14 -9.56 20.72
CA LEU A 239 7.64 -10.68 21.50
C LEU A 239 6.46 -11.39 20.83
N ASP A 240 5.76 -10.71 19.91
CA ASP A 240 4.62 -11.28 19.19
C ASP A 240 5.06 -11.92 17.87
N LYS A 241 5.10 -13.26 17.86
CA LYS A 241 5.44 -14.08 16.68
C LYS A 241 4.52 -13.82 15.47
N ASN A 242 3.26 -13.44 15.68
CA ASN A 242 2.35 -13.13 14.58
C ASN A 242 2.73 -11.82 13.90
N LEU A 243 3.21 -10.82 14.66
CA LEU A 243 3.72 -9.57 14.10
C LEU A 243 5.00 -9.79 13.33
N ILE A 244 5.90 -10.66 13.82
CA ILE A 244 7.09 -11.05 13.07
C ILE A 244 6.69 -11.64 11.71
N LYS A 245 5.78 -12.62 11.69
CA LYS A 245 5.25 -13.19 10.43
C LYS A 245 4.64 -12.12 9.52
N LYS A 246 3.91 -11.17 10.08
CA LYS A 246 3.30 -10.05 9.33
C LYS A 246 4.36 -9.11 8.76
N ILE A 247 5.45 -8.79 9.46
CA ILE A 247 6.60 -8.04 8.92
C ILE A 247 7.19 -8.77 7.71
N TYR A 248 7.46 -10.09 7.83
CA TYR A 248 8.00 -10.88 6.72
C TYR A 248 7.05 -10.89 5.51
N LYS A 249 5.74 -11.02 5.75
CA LYS A 249 4.72 -10.98 4.70
C LYS A 249 4.65 -9.62 4.01
N ILE A 250 4.53 -8.54 4.78
CA ILE A 250 4.47 -7.15 4.26
C ILE A 250 5.69 -6.88 3.37
N LYS A 251 6.88 -7.28 3.82
CA LYS A 251 8.12 -7.03 3.08
C LYS A 251 8.43 -8.02 1.97
N LYS A 252 7.73 -9.15 1.90
CA LYS A 252 8.18 -10.34 1.14
C LYS A 252 9.64 -10.68 1.43
N ARG A 253 9.98 -10.64 2.71
CA ARG A 253 11.36 -10.80 3.18
C ARG A 253 11.76 -12.27 3.06
N ASP A 254 12.99 -12.51 2.59
CA ASP A 254 13.61 -13.83 2.62
C ASP A 254 13.73 -14.31 4.08
N PHE A 255 13.25 -15.53 4.34
CA PHE A 255 13.29 -16.16 5.67
C PHE A 255 14.71 -16.38 6.20
N ASN A 256 15.72 -16.36 5.34
CA ASN A 256 17.12 -16.43 5.75
C ASN A 256 17.70 -15.10 6.24
N LYS A 257 16.93 -14.00 6.19
CA LYS A 257 17.41 -12.68 6.63
C LYS A 257 16.74 -12.30 7.96
N PRO A 258 17.38 -12.51 9.12
CA PRO A 258 16.79 -12.16 10.41
C PRO A 258 16.47 -10.66 10.51
N LEU A 259 15.54 -10.29 11.40
CA LEU A 259 15.26 -8.90 11.74
C LEU A 259 16.28 -8.37 12.76
N VAL A 260 16.36 -7.05 12.89
CA VAL A 260 17.24 -6.37 13.85
C VAL A 260 16.42 -5.92 15.06
N LEU A 261 16.90 -6.16 16.27
CA LEU A 261 16.30 -5.60 17.47
C LEU A 261 16.79 -4.17 17.71
N PHE A 262 15.85 -3.23 17.75
CA PHE A 262 16.11 -1.92 18.33
C PHE A 262 15.89 -2.00 19.84
N VAL A 263 16.91 -1.58 20.58
CA VAL A 263 17.00 -1.68 22.04
C VAL A 263 17.36 -0.32 22.63
N LYS A 264 16.97 -0.07 23.88
CA LYS A 264 17.11 1.25 24.51
C LYS A 264 18.52 1.55 25.00
N ASN A 265 19.28 0.53 25.41
CA ASN A 265 20.63 0.68 25.94
C ASN A 265 21.44 -0.62 25.87
N LYS A 266 22.72 -0.53 26.22
CA LYS A 266 23.67 -1.66 26.26
C LYS A 266 23.23 -2.78 27.20
N SER A 267 22.68 -2.46 28.37
CA SER A 267 22.21 -3.46 29.34
C SER A 267 21.11 -4.37 28.75
N GLU A 268 20.25 -3.83 27.87
CA GLU A 268 19.25 -4.62 27.16
C GLU A 268 19.86 -5.55 26.10
N ILE A 269 21.00 -5.20 25.48
CA ILE A 269 21.76 -6.11 24.62
C ILE A 269 22.30 -7.27 25.45
N GLU A 270 22.94 -6.97 26.59
CA GLU A 270 23.52 -7.96 27.51
C GLU A 270 22.48 -8.92 28.07
N LYS A 271 21.22 -8.47 28.23
CA LYS A 271 20.09 -9.34 28.61
C LYS A 271 19.85 -10.45 27.59
N TYR A 272 20.02 -10.17 26.30
CA TYR A 272 19.59 -11.06 25.21
C TYR A 272 20.74 -11.77 24.48
N ALA A 273 21.98 -11.31 24.63
CA ALA A 273 23.13 -11.89 23.97
C ALA A 273 24.38 -11.91 24.85
N TYR A 274 25.35 -12.74 24.46
CA TYR A 274 26.69 -12.72 25.02
C TYR A 274 27.46 -11.55 24.40
N VAL A 275 28.05 -10.71 25.26
CA VAL A 275 28.79 -9.51 24.86
C VAL A 275 30.20 -9.65 25.41
N ASP A 276 31.19 -9.80 24.51
CA ASP A 276 32.61 -9.86 24.86
C ASP A 276 33.26 -8.47 24.84
N ASP A 277 34.53 -8.39 25.22
CA ASP A 277 35.27 -7.11 25.30
C ASP A 277 35.35 -6.38 23.96
N LEU A 278 35.42 -7.12 22.84
CA LEU A 278 35.43 -6.53 21.51
C LEU A 278 34.07 -5.93 21.17
N ALA A 279 32.98 -6.63 21.48
CA ALA A 279 31.63 -6.12 21.32
C ALA A 279 31.41 -4.88 22.19
N ILE A 280 31.92 -4.87 23.43
CA ILE A 280 31.88 -3.69 24.33
C ILE A 280 32.56 -2.48 23.68
N LYS A 281 33.79 -2.62 23.19
CA LYS A 281 34.51 -1.52 22.51
C LYS A 281 33.72 -0.94 21.34
N ILE A 282 33.10 -1.79 20.53
CA ILE A 282 32.30 -1.37 19.37
C ILE A 282 31.00 -0.69 19.82
N ILE A 283 30.27 -1.27 20.78
CA ILE A 283 29.02 -0.71 21.30
C ILE A 283 29.27 0.67 21.90
N ASP A 284 30.26 0.81 22.78
CA ASP A 284 30.53 2.05 23.51
C ASP A 284 31.02 3.17 22.58
N ARG A 285 31.68 2.83 21.45
CA ARG A 285 32.18 3.80 20.49
C ARG A 285 31.12 4.26 19.49
N TYR A 286 30.25 3.36 19.02
CA TYR A 286 29.41 3.59 17.84
C TYR A 286 27.91 3.56 18.11
N MET A 287 27.46 3.24 19.33
CA MET A 287 26.05 3.28 19.72
C MET A 287 25.78 4.34 20.81
N PRO A 288 24.68 5.12 20.72
CA PRO A 288 23.68 5.15 19.65
C PRO A 288 24.25 5.60 18.30
N GLY A 289 23.82 4.96 17.20
CA GLY A 289 24.31 5.34 15.88
C GLY A 289 24.04 4.36 14.74
N GLU A 290 24.84 4.53 13.69
CA GLU A 290 24.67 3.89 12.38
C GLU A 290 25.35 2.51 12.29
N ILE A 291 25.54 1.84 13.42
CA ILE A 291 26.08 0.48 13.51
C ILE A 291 25.02 -0.51 13.97
N THR A 292 25.13 -1.75 13.53
CA THR A 292 24.33 -2.88 13.96
C THR A 292 25.27 -4.01 14.31
N ILE A 293 25.18 -4.53 15.54
CA ILE A 293 26.04 -5.59 16.04
C ILE A 293 25.29 -6.93 16.05
N VAL A 294 25.89 -7.96 15.48
CA VAL A 294 25.37 -9.33 15.49
C VAL A 294 26.15 -10.14 16.52
N LEU A 295 25.45 -10.69 17.50
CA LEU A 295 26.02 -11.38 18.64
C LEU A 295 25.40 -12.77 18.80
N LYS A 296 26.07 -13.64 19.55
CA LYS A 296 25.53 -14.95 19.94
C LYS A 296 24.38 -14.77 20.92
N LYS A 297 23.21 -15.32 20.60
CA LYS A 297 22.00 -15.14 21.41
C LYS A 297 22.04 -15.96 22.69
N LYS A 298 21.50 -15.43 23.78
CA LYS A 298 21.23 -16.17 25.03
C LYS A 298 19.89 -16.91 24.93
N GLU A 299 19.69 -17.88 25.82
CA GLU A 299 18.37 -18.48 26.01
C GLU A 299 17.36 -17.42 26.48
N GLY A 300 16.12 -17.50 26.01
CA GLY A 300 15.08 -16.48 26.28
C GLY A 300 15.13 -15.23 25.39
N CYS A 301 16.08 -15.15 24.46
CA CYS A 301 16.11 -14.09 23.45
C CYS A 301 14.88 -14.16 22.51
N PRO A 302 14.19 -13.03 22.21
CA PRO A 302 13.06 -13.01 21.29
C PRO A 302 13.39 -13.55 19.90
N GLU A 303 12.58 -14.49 19.42
CA GLU A 303 12.78 -15.09 18.09
C GLU A 303 12.23 -14.16 17.01
N VAL A 304 13.10 -13.29 16.47
CA VAL A 304 12.75 -12.29 15.43
C VAL A 304 13.04 -12.78 14.01
N SER A 305 12.94 -14.08 13.81
CA SER A 305 13.16 -14.77 12.54
C SER A 305 12.18 -15.93 12.39
N LEU A 306 11.87 -16.30 11.14
CA LEU A 306 11.08 -17.51 10.87
C LEU A 306 11.95 -18.77 10.80
N LYS A 307 13.26 -18.61 10.64
CA LYS A 307 14.27 -19.66 10.75
C LYS A 307 15.09 -19.47 12.03
N LYS A 308 15.43 -20.56 12.70
CA LYS A 308 16.29 -20.50 13.88
C LYS A 308 17.71 -20.10 13.48
N PHE A 309 18.22 -19.10 14.18
CA PHE A 309 19.62 -18.66 14.15
C PHE A 309 20.18 -18.67 15.56
N ASP A 310 21.45 -18.98 15.73
CA ASP A 310 22.16 -18.90 17.02
C ASP A 310 22.63 -17.48 17.34
N THR A 311 22.38 -16.54 16.42
CA THR A 311 22.80 -15.15 16.51
C THR A 311 21.62 -14.21 16.34
N ILE A 312 21.78 -12.99 16.84
CA ILE A 312 20.78 -11.93 16.72
C ILE A 312 21.47 -10.57 16.57
N ALA A 313 20.83 -9.68 15.82
CA ALA A 313 21.33 -8.34 15.51
C ALA A 313 20.69 -7.30 16.42
N PHE A 314 21.49 -6.38 16.97
CA PHE A 314 21.04 -5.26 17.80
C PHE A 314 21.49 -3.92 17.23
N ARG A 315 20.69 -2.89 17.48
CA ARG A 315 21.05 -1.49 17.23
C ARG A 315 20.40 -0.59 18.25
N ILE A 316 21.12 0.45 18.68
CA ILE A 316 20.56 1.62 19.37
C ILE A 316 20.61 2.77 18.36
N PRO A 317 19.50 3.15 17.70
CA PRO A 317 19.52 4.20 16.67
C PRO A 317 19.74 5.59 17.28
N ASN A 318 20.56 6.44 16.65
CA ASN A 318 20.76 7.83 17.10
C ASN A 318 19.63 8.75 16.63
N ASN A 319 18.39 8.40 16.96
CA ASN A 319 17.21 9.21 16.65
C ASN A 319 16.43 9.44 17.93
N LYS A 320 16.25 10.71 18.31
CA LYS A 320 15.60 11.11 19.57
C LYS A 320 14.22 10.49 19.74
N PHE A 321 13.40 10.51 18.69
CA PHE A 321 12.06 9.93 18.73
C PHE A 321 12.11 8.41 18.96
N VAL A 322 13.06 7.72 18.32
CA VAL A 322 13.24 6.26 18.50
C VAL A 322 13.75 5.92 19.91
N ILE A 323 14.68 6.71 20.45
CA ILE A 323 15.16 6.53 21.82
C ILE A 323 14.01 6.78 22.82
N ASP A 324 13.24 7.84 22.62
CA ASP A 324 12.12 8.18 23.50
C ASP A 324 11.05 7.07 23.49
N ILE A 325 10.69 6.50 22.32
CA ILE A 325 9.71 5.41 22.27
C ILE A 325 10.27 4.11 22.91
N LEU A 326 11.54 3.78 22.69
CA LEU A 326 12.19 2.61 23.30
C LEU A 326 12.30 2.69 24.82
N ASN A 327 12.40 3.91 25.37
CA ASN A 327 12.36 4.14 26.81
C ASN A 327 10.95 4.04 27.40
N LEU A 328 9.91 4.23 26.59
CA LEU A 328 8.51 4.21 27.01
C LEU A 328 7.85 2.82 26.95
N ILE A 329 8.37 1.91 26.12
CA ILE A 329 7.85 0.55 25.93
C ILE A 329 8.72 -0.47 26.70
N ASP A 330 8.10 -1.58 27.10
CA ASP A 330 8.76 -2.63 27.91
C ASP A 330 9.38 -3.76 27.08
N PHE A 331 9.44 -3.60 25.76
CA PHE A 331 9.95 -4.61 24.83
C PHE A 331 10.80 -3.98 23.71
N PRO A 332 11.84 -4.69 23.22
CA PRO A 332 12.55 -4.28 22.01
C PRO A 332 11.63 -4.25 20.78
N LEU A 333 11.99 -3.43 19.80
CA LEU A 333 11.32 -3.43 18.50
C LEU A 333 12.02 -4.37 17.53
N ALA A 334 11.27 -5.28 16.92
CA ALA A 334 11.76 -6.04 15.77
C ALA A 334 11.67 -5.15 14.53
N THR A 335 12.81 -4.90 13.88
CA THR A 335 12.93 -3.90 12.83
C THR A 335 13.64 -4.39 11.57
N THR A 336 13.37 -3.67 10.48
CA THR A 336 14.01 -3.82 9.18
C THR A 336 13.73 -2.54 8.38
N SER A 337 14.46 -2.29 7.30
CA SER A 337 14.21 -1.13 6.43
C SER A 337 12.74 -1.05 5.96
N ALA A 338 12.18 0.14 5.78
CA ALA A 338 10.80 0.31 5.34
C ALA A 338 10.69 0.23 3.80
N ASN A 339 10.91 -0.95 3.23
CA ASN A 339 10.85 -1.22 1.80
C ASN A 339 10.35 -2.63 1.52
N ILE A 340 9.90 -2.90 0.30
CA ILE A 340 9.78 -4.27 -0.18
C ILE A 340 11.18 -4.87 -0.35
N SER A 341 11.36 -6.14 -0.01
CA SER A 341 12.64 -6.83 -0.10
C SER A 341 13.26 -6.68 -1.50
N LYS A 342 14.53 -6.26 -1.56
CA LYS A 342 15.32 -5.96 -2.78
C LYS A 342 15.02 -4.64 -3.50
N GLU A 343 14.04 -3.86 -3.05
CA GLU A 343 13.75 -2.52 -3.60
C GLU A 343 14.49 -1.43 -2.79
N GLU A 344 14.58 -0.20 -3.30
CA GLU A 344 15.11 0.93 -2.52
C GLU A 344 14.17 1.30 -1.35
N THR A 345 14.73 1.92 -0.31
CA THR A 345 13.91 2.43 0.80
C THR A 345 13.42 3.83 0.45
N PRO A 346 12.09 4.09 0.47
CA PRO A 346 11.58 5.45 0.30
C PRO A 346 12.19 6.41 1.31
N GLN A 347 12.52 7.60 0.84
CA GLN A 347 13.18 8.62 1.66
C GLN A 347 12.21 9.56 2.36
N ASN A 348 10.94 9.57 1.97
CA ASN A 348 9.95 10.53 2.44
C ASN A 348 8.55 9.90 2.59
N LEU A 349 7.65 10.66 3.20
CA LEU A 349 6.28 10.23 3.50
C LEU A 349 5.48 9.80 2.27
N GLU A 350 5.59 10.49 1.15
CA GLU A 350 4.79 10.16 -0.05
C GLU A 350 5.20 8.81 -0.62
N GLY A 351 6.51 8.54 -0.75
CA GLY A 351 6.99 7.23 -1.17
C GLY A 351 6.66 6.11 -0.17
N LEU A 352 6.58 6.42 1.13
CA LEU A 352 6.08 5.45 2.13
C LEU A 352 4.59 5.19 1.99
N LYS A 353 3.77 6.22 1.70
CA LYS A 353 2.32 6.06 1.50
C LYS A 353 2.02 5.20 0.28
N ASP A 354 2.75 5.39 -0.81
CA ASP A 354 2.59 4.61 -2.04
C ASP A 354 2.71 3.10 -1.80
N ILE A 355 3.55 2.71 -0.84
CA ILE A 355 3.83 1.30 -0.53
C ILE A 355 3.02 0.81 0.66
N PHE A 356 2.98 1.55 1.76
CA PHE A 356 2.56 1.05 3.08
C PHE A 356 1.23 1.61 3.60
N TYR A 357 0.63 2.60 2.93
CA TYR A 357 -0.65 3.15 3.36
C TYR A 357 -1.76 2.10 3.27
N GLY A 358 -2.50 1.91 4.36
CA GLY A 358 -3.50 0.86 4.54
C GLY A 358 -2.91 -0.52 4.86
N ILE A 359 -1.58 -0.67 4.94
CA ILE A 359 -0.91 -1.93 5.30
C ILE A 359 -0.44 -1.92 6.75
N VAL A 360 0.15 -0.79 7.17
CA VAL A 360 0.68 -0.58 8.52
C VAL A 360 -0.28 0.25 9.35
N ASP A 361 -0.24 0.09 10.67
CA ASP A 361 -1.11 0.80 11.61
C ASP A 361 -0.72 2.27 11.74
N PHE A 362 0.57 2.60 11.60
CA PHE A 362 1.05 3.99 11.64
C PHE A 362 2.32 4.25 10.83
N ILE A 363 2.54 5.51 10.44
CA ILE A 363 3.79 6.02 9.88
C ILE A 363 4.16 7.29 10.65
N VAL A 364 5.40 7.37 11.12
CA VAL A 364 5.95 8.60 11.70
C VAL A 364 6.76 9.32 10.63
N ASP A 365 6.34 10.54 10.29
CA ASP A 365 7.00 11.37 9.28
C ASP A 365 8.19 12.13 9.87
N GLY A 366 9.39 11.57 9.71
CA GLY A 366 10.66 12.23 10.04
C GLY A 366 11.26 13.12 8.95
N GLY A 367 10.52 13.46 7.89
CA GLY A 367 11.03 14.25 6.77
C GLY A 367 11.81 13.42 5.75
N GLU A 368 12.82 14.02 5.12
CA GLU A 368 13.62 13.34 4.10
C GLU A 368 14.87 12.68 4.72
N LEU A 369 14.96 11.35 4.60
CA LEU A 369 16.07 10.55 5.14
C LEU A 369 17.07 10.11 4.05
N GLY A 370 18.24 9.64 4.50
CA GLY A 370 19.27 9.09 3.61
C GLY A 370 18.86 7.78 2.94
N LYS A 371 19.75 7.24 2.10
CA LYS A 371 19.58 5.93 1.46
C LYS A 371 20.43 4.81 2.06
N THR A 372 21.52 5.19 2.74
CA THR A 372 22.54 4.23 3.19
C THR A 372 22.11 3.60 4.51
N PRO A 373 21.97 2.27 4.58
CA PRO A 373 21.65 1.58 5.83
C PRO A 373 22.87 1.51 6.77
N SER A 374 22.66 1.07 8.01
CA SER A 374 23.72 0.91 9.01
C SER A 374 24.80 -0.09 8.58
N THR A 375 26.02 0.10 9.06
CA THR A 375 27.08 -0.92 8.99
C THR A 375 26.70 -2.11 9.88
N VAL A 376 26.82 -3.34 9.39
CA VAL A 376 26.52 -4.57 10.14
C VAL A 376 27.83 -5.29 10.42
N VAL A 377 28.15 -5.41 11.70
CA VAL A 377 29.33 -6.12 12.21
C VAL A 377 28.88 -7.31 13.05
N GLN A 378 29.51 -8.45 12.85
CA GLN A 378 29.32 -9.65 13.66
C GLN A 378 30.49 -9.81 14.60
N VAL A 379 30.21 -10.07 15.88
CA VAL A 379 31.20 -10.35 16.91
C VAL A 379 30.84 -11.66 17.59
N ILE A 380 31.64 -12.70 17.36
CA ILE A 380 31.42 -14.04 17.90
C ILE A 380 32.75 -14.62 18.34
N ASP A 381 32.82 -15.09 19.58
CA ASP A 381 33.97 -15.79 20.15
C ASP A 381 35.30 -15.05 19.89
N GLY A 382 35.32 -13.72 20.12
CA GLY A 382 36.51 -12.88 19.93
C GLY A 382 36.90 -12.57 18.48
N LYS A 383 36.03 -12.89 17.50
CA LYS A 383 36.25 -12.59 16.07
C LYS A 383 35.26 -11.55 15.57
N VAL A 384 35.76 -10.64 14.71
CA VAL A 384 34.97 -9.54 14.13
C VAL A 384 34.88 -9.68 12.62
N ASP A 385 33.66 -9.84 12.11
CA ASP A 385 33.35 -9.97 10.69
C ASP A 385 32.42 -8.84 10.22
N ILE A 386 32.75 -8.18 9.11
CA ILE A 386 31.88 -7.15 8.51
C ILE A 386 30.91 -7.81 7.53
N LEU A 387 29.63 -7.90 7.91
CA LEU A 387 28.59 -8.52 7.09
C LEU A 387 28.02 -7.55 6.05
N ARG A 388 28.04 -6.24 6.34
CA ARG A 388 27.64 -5.19 5.42
C ARG A 388 28.32 -3.88 5.81
N GLU A 389 28.95 -3.22 4.85
CA GLU A 389 29.46 -1.86 5.06
C GLU A 389 28.36 -0.82 4.81
N GLY A 390 28.25 0.15 5.73
CA GLY A 390 27.40 1.33 5.62
C GLY A 390 28.25 2.60 5.62
N LYS A 391 27.84 3.60 6.41
CA LYS A 391 28.61 4.85 6.59
C LYS A 391 29.86 4.67 7.45
N ILE A 392 29.79 3.83 8.49
CA ILE A 392 30.97 3.48 9.31
C ILE A 392 31.81 2.47 8.53
N LYS A 393 33.06 2.84 8.24
CA LYS A 393 33.96 2.03 7.40
C LYS A 393 34.61 0.90 8.17
N LYS A 394 34.97 -0.16 7.45
CA LYS A 394 35.63 -1.34 8.03
C LYS A 394 36.91 -0.92 8.76
N GLU A 395 37.71 -0.06 8.17
CA GLU A 395 39.00 0.39 8.72
C GLU A 395 38.82 1.07 10.08
N ASP A 396 37.76 1.86 10.25
CA ASP A 396 37.48 2.56 11.51
C ASP A 396 37.08 1.58 12.62
N ILE A 397 36.35 0.51 12.28
CA ILE A 397 35.99 -0.54 13.24
C ILE A 397 37.23 -1.29 13.70
N PHE A 398 38.11 -1.68 12.78
CA PHE A 398 39.34 -2.40 13.13
C PHE A 398 40.32 -1.56 13.95
N LYS A 399 40.39 -0.24 13.70
CA LYS A 399 41.16 0.70 14.53
C LYS A 399 40.65 0.80 15.97
N THR A 400 39.33 0.72 16.19
CA THR A 400 38.74 0.80 17.53
C THR A 400 39.02 -0.43 18.39
N ILE A 401 39.15 -1.60 17.76
CA ILE A 401 39.31 -2.88 18.48
C ILE A 401 40.76 -3.31 18.66
N SER A 402 41.66 -2.77 17.85
CA SER A 402 43.13 -2.83 18.04
C SER A 402 43.49 -2.18 19.37
#